data_AF-A0A9D4ZR72-F1
#
_entry.id   AF-A0A9D4ZR72-F1
#
_cell.length_a   1.000
_cell.length_b   1.000
_cell.length_c   1.000
_cell.angle_alpha   90.00
_cell.angle_beta   90.00
_cell.angle_gamma   90.00
#
_symmetry.space_group_name_H-M   'P 1'
#
loop_
_entity.id
_entity.type
_entity.pdbx_description
1 polymer ?
#
loop_
_entity_poly.entity_id
_entity_poly.type
_entity_poly.pdbx_seq_one_letter_code
_entity_poly.pdbx_strand_id
1 'polypeptide(L)'
;MAFYREHLLHLTGDGFVIRPSYMDTHMSHGLRCAIGQIRTSSHQLEIETGRFRGIPADNRICRLCQREPETELHYICHCTVFYEIRGRFHCLFREGFGPLSRVMSYEDQRCLGLYLLELHRYRDTLLGRARERQSQRHITDFFSLDMGQPEEQPPLQSSSHTHSTTTGTLIDRALELQRYRR
;
A
#
# COMPACT_ATOMS: atom_id res chain seq x y z
N MET A 1 5.05 7.53 -19.15
CA MET A 1 6.53 7.62 -19.24
C MET A 1 7.06 9.04 -19.18
N ALA A 2 6.48 10.02 -19.89
CA ALA A 2 6.85 11.45 -19.81
C ALA A 2 7.08 11.95 -18.36
N PHE A 3 6.06 11.85 -17.50
CA PHE A 3 6.14 12.22 -16.08
C PHE A 3 7.40 11.68 -15.36
N TYR A 4 7.67 10.38 -15.45
CA TYR A 4 8.84 9.75 -14.82
C TYR A 4 10.17 10.25 -15.39
N ARG A 5 10.25 10.53 -16.69
CA ARG A 5 11.42 11.12 -17.37
C ARG A 5 11.68 12.57 -16.92
N GLU A 6 10.63 13.31 -16.57
CA GLU A 6 10.71 14.73 -16.17
C GLU A 6 10.92 14.91 -14.65
N HIS A 7 10.37 14.00 -13.84
CA HIS A 7 10.24 14.18 -12.39
C HIS A 7 11.10 13.24 -11.53
N LEU A 8 11.56 12.10 -12.07
CA LEU A 8 12.08 10.99 -11.26
C LEU A 8 13.37 10.33 -11.79
N LEU A 9 13.66 10.47 -13.08
CA LEU A 9 14.85 9.96 -13.75
C LEU A 9 15.68 11.09 -14.32
N HIS A 10 17.01 10.99 -14.21
CA HIS A 10 17.95 11.85 -14.93
C HIS A 10 18.42 11.10 -16.17
N LEU A 11 18.39 11.74 -17.34
CA LEU A 11 18.84 11.15 -18.60
C LEU A 11 20.02 11.92 -19.19
N THR A 12 20.91 11.23 -19.89
CA THR A 12 21.91 11.83 -20.77
C THR A 12 21.27 12.36 -22.06
N GLY A 13 21.99 13.18 -22.83
CA GLY A 13 21.49 13.75 -24.10
C GLY A 13 21.17 12.71 -25.18
N ASP A 14 21.87 11.58 -25.17
CA ASP A 14 21.65 10.38 -25.97
C ASP A 14 20.62 9.40 -25.36
N GLY A 15 20.03 9.73 -24.20
CA GLY A 15 18.83 9.09 -23.66
C GLY A 15 19.04 7.96 -22.66
N PHE A 16 20.27 7.65 -22.26
CA PHE A 16 20.55 6.67 -21.20
C PHE A 16 20.19 7.20 -19.82
N VAL A 17 19.78 6.30 -18.90
CA VAL A 17 19.49 6.67 -17.51
C VAL A 17 20.80 6.91 -16.75
N ILE A 18 20.99 8.14 -16.27
CA ILE A 18 22.10 8.50 -15.40
C ILE A 18 21.90 7.79 -14.06
N ARG A 19 22.93 7.08 -13.59
CA ARG A 19 22.92 6.34 -12.33
C ARG A 19 22.66 7.31 -11.16
N PRO A 20 21.56 7.18 -10.39
CA PRO A 20 21.24 8.14 -9.34
C PRO A 20 22.19 8.10 -8.14
N SER A 21 22.51 9.27 -7.57
CA SER A 21 23.48 9.46 -6.47
C SER A 21 23.17 8.71 -5.16
N TYR A 22 21.91 8.32 -4.92
CA TYR A 22 21.57 7.47 -3.77
C TYR A 22 22.10 6.02 -3.89
N MET A 23 22.55 5.60 -5.08
CA MET A 23 23.23 4.32 -5.28
C MET A 23 24.72 4.38 -4.93
N ASP A 24 25.35 5.56 -4.99
CA ASP A 24 26.73 5.79 -4.53
C ASP A 24 26.83 6.01 -3.02
N THR A 25 25.79 6.61 -2.43
CA THR A 25 25.82 7.02 -1.03
C THR A 25 25.61 5.83 -0.09
N HIS A 26 26.59 5.55 0.78
CA HIS A 26 26.43 4.51 1.81
C HIS A 26 25.29 4.87 2.78
N MET A 27 24.23 4.08 2.74
CA MET A 27 23.01 4.22 3.54
C MET A 27 22.40 2.85 3.86
N SER A 28 21.41 2.80 4.76
CA SER A 28 20.74 1.53 5.09
C SER A 28 19.84 1.02 3.96
N HIS A 29 19.56 -0.29 3.96
CA HIS A 29 18.73 -0.95 2.95
C HIS A 29 17.35 -0.28 2.80
N GLY A 30 16.67 0.02 3.92
CA GLY A 30 15.34 0.63 3.91
C GLY A 30 15.29 2.01 3.23
N LEU A 31 16.37 2.79 3.32
CA LEU A 31 16.47 4.11 2.65
C LEU A 31 16.61 3.95 1.14
N ARG A 32 17.46 3.01 0.67
CA ARG A 32 17.56 2.67 -0.76
C ARG A 32 16.24 2.12 -1.31
N CYS A 33 15.52 1.30 -0.54
CA CYS A 33 14.21 0.79 -0.93
C CYS A 33 13.18 1.91 -1.06
N ALA A 34 13.08 2.83 -0.09
CA ALA A 34 12.12 3.92 -0.14
C ALA A 34 12.35 4.86 -1.35
N ILE A 35 13.61 5.27 -1.62
CA ILE A 35 13.93 6.09 -2.80
C ILE A 35 13.72 5.29 -4.10
N GLY A 36 14.14 4.02 -4.11
CA GLY A 36 14.04 3.13 -5.27
C GLY A 36 12.60 2.81 -5.66
N GLN A 37 11.69 2.66 -4.69
CA GLN A 37 10.27 2.42 -4.96
C GLN A 37 9.62 3.60 -5.68
N ILE A 38 9.88 4.83 -5.23
CA ILE A 38 9.41 6.06 -5.88
C ILE A 38 9.98 6.21 -7.30
N ARG A 39 11.28 5.95 -7.50
CA ARG A 39 11.90 6.07 -8.84
C ARG A 39 11.54 4.94 -9.82
N THR A 40 11.05 3.79 -9.35
CA THR A 40 10.73 2.62 -10.20
C THR A 40 9.23 2.25 -10.23
N SER A 41 8.35 3.12 -9.74
CA SER A 41 6.88 2.89 -9.71
C SER A 41 6.44 1.64 -8.93
N SER A 42 7.30 1.10 -8.06
CA SER A 42 7.07 -0.16 -7.34
C SER A 42 6.42 0.02 -5.95
N HIS A 43 5.83 1.20 -5.71
CA HIS A 43 5.08 1.56 -4.51
C HIS A 43 3.58 1.22 -4.59
N GLN A 44 2.96 1.10 -3.42
CA GLN A 44 1.53 0.76 -3.28
C GLN A 44 0.59 1.99 -3.30
N LEU A 45 0.94 3.05 -4.04
CA LEU A 45 0.08 4.23 -4.25
C LEU A 45 -1.02 3.91 -5.29
N GLU A 46 -2.21 4.49 -5.14
CA GLU A 46 -3.34 4.18 -6.03
C GLU A 46 -3.09 4.53 -7.50
N ILE A 47 -2.22 5.50 -7.82
CA ILE A 47 -1.86 5.82 -9.21
C ILE A 47 -1.34 4.58 -9.98
N GLU A 48 -0.61 3.69 -9.31
CA GLU A 48 -0.13 2.42 -9.87
C GLU A 48 -1.03 1.24 -9.49
N THR A 49 -1.43 1.06 -8.22
CA THR A 49 -2.26 -0.12 -7.85
C THR A 49 -3.68 -0.07 -8.42
N GLY A 50 -4.19 1.13 -8.73
CA GLY A 50 -5.45 1.35 -9.44
C GLY A 50 -5.32 1.16 -10.95
N ARG A 51 -4.12 1.38 -11.52
CA ARG A 51 -3.82 1.10 -12.94
C ARG A 51 -4.01 -0.38 -13.26
N PHE A 52 -3.48 -1.27 -12.41
CA PHE A 52 -3.66 -2.72 -12.53
C PHE A 52 -5.12 -3.19 -12.34
N ARG A 53 -6.00 -2.34 -11.77
CA ARG A 53 -7.44 -2.58 -11.60
C ARG A 53 -8.31 -1.91 -12.67
N GLY A 54 -7.70 -1.32 -13.71
CA GLY A 54 -8.42 -0.63 -14.80
C GLY A 54 -9.07 0.70 -14.41
N ILE A 55 -8.79 1.23 -13.21
CA ILE A 55 -9.41 2.48 -12.72
C ILE A 55 -8.84 3.68 -13.52
N PRO A 56 -9.68 4.60 -14.05
CA PRO A 56 -9.21 5.84 -14.69
C PRO A 56 -8.31 6.66 -13.76
N ALA A 57 -7.33 7.40 -14.29
CA ALA A 57 -6.32 8.07 -13.48
C ALA A 57 -6.91 9.02 -12.43
N ASP A 58 -7.92 9.80 -12.83
CA ASP A 58 -8.60 10.80 -11.99
C ASP A 58 -9.39 10.16 -10.84
N ASN A 59 -9.77 8.89 -10.98
CA ASN A 59 -10.50 8.12 -9.98
C ASN A 59 -9.57 7.34 -9.01
N ARG A 60 -8.24 7.44 -9.14
CA ARG A 60 -7.26 6.77 -8.26
C ARG A 60 -6.99 7.58 -6.99
N ILE A 61 -8.05 7.98 -6.30
CA ILE A 61 -8.04 8.92 -5.17
C ILE A 61 -7.19 8.42 -3.99
N CYS A 62 -6.47 9.33 -3.33
CA CYS A 62 -5.69 9.03 -2.13
C CYS A 62 -6.55 8.52 -0.98
N ARG A 63 -6.27 7.27 -0.56
CA ARG A 63 -6.99 6.59 0.52
C ARG A 63 -6.96 7.33 1.87
N LEU A 64 -5.95 8.18 2.09
CA LEU A 64 -5.77 8.92 3.34
C LEU A 64 -6.50 10.28 3.37
N CYS A 65 -6.46 11.05 2.29
CA CYS A 65 -7.04 12.41 2.27
C CYS A 65 -8.41 12.50 1.56
N GLN A 66 -8.72 11.56 0.65
CA GLN A 66 -9.97 11.48 -0.10
C GLN A 66 -10.32 12.75 -0.94
N ARG A 67 -9.32 13.47 -1.45
CA ARG A 67 -9.49 14.73 -2.21
C ARG A 67 -9.07 14.66 -3.68
N GLU A 68 -7.95 14.02 -3.97
CA GLU A 68 -7.31 14.02 -5.29
C GLU A 68 -6.54 12.69 -5.53
N PRO A 69 -6.12 12.38 -6.78
CA PRO A 69 -5.41 11.14 -7.10
C PRO A 69 -4.11 10.94 -6.29
N GLU A 70 -3.84 9.70 -5.88
CA GLU A 70 -2.63 9.32 -5.13
C GLU A 70 -1.41 9.20 -6.03
N THR A 71 -1.03 10.30 -6.67
CA THR A 71 0.24 10.44 -7.40
C THR A 71 1.42 10.53 -6.44
N GLU A 72 2.63 10.33 -6.95
CA GLU A 72 3.88 10.53 -6.22
C GLU A 72 4.01 11.99 -5.77
N LEU A 73 3.60 12.93 -6.63
CA LEU A 73 3.57 14.36 -6.31
C LEU A 73 2.58 14.68 -5.17
N HIS A 74 1.37 14.12 -5.20
CA HIS A 74 0.42 14.26 -4.10
C HIS A 74 0.98 13.66 -2.80
N TYR A 75 1.46 12.41 -2.85
CA TYR A 75 1.99 11.67 -1.72
C TYR A 75 3.19 12.39 -1.05
N ILE A 76 4.12 12.91 -1.86
CA ILE A 76 5.38 13.50 -1.39
C ILE A 76 5.26 14.99 -1.05
N CYS A 77 4.47 15.77 -1.80
CA CYS A 77 4.44 17.23 -1.67
C CYS A 77 3.15 17.79 -1.06
N HIS A 78 1.96 17.28 -1.42
CA HIS A 78 0.70 18.01 -1.17
C HIS A 78 -0.23 17.39 -0.12
N CYS A 79 -0.25 16.06 0.01
CA CYS A 79 -1.21 15.35 0.88
C CYS A 79 -1.20 15.91 2.30
N THR A 80 -2.35 16.41 2.76
CA THR A 80 -2.48 17.14 4.04
C THR A 80 -2.15 16.28 5.25
N VAL A 81 -2.34 14.97 5.13
CA VAL A 81 -2.09 13.97 6.19
C VAL A 81 -0.61 13.88 6.58
N PHE A 82 0.33 14.31 5.72
CA PHE A 82 1.76 14.32 6.02
C PHE A 82 2.33 15.71 6.36
N TYR A 83 1.48 16.70 6.67
CA TYR A 83 1.90 18.08 6.98
C TYR A 83 2.97 18.14 8.08
N GLU A 84 2.75 17.44 9.20
CA GLU A 84 3.69 17.39 10.33
C GLU A 84 5.04 16.76 9.96
N ILE A 85 5.03 15.75 9.09
CA ILE A 85 6.25 15.09 8.59
C ILE A 85 7.01 16.07 7.70
N ARG A 86 6.32 16.76 6.77
CA ARG A 86 6.94 17.81 5.94
C ARG A 86 7.54 18.96 6.76
N GLY A 87 6.91 19.34 7.87
CA GLY A 87 7.49 20.33 8.80
C GLY A 87 8.82 19.89 9.41
N ARG A 88 8.96 18.60 9.77
CA ARG A 88 10.22 18.05 10.28
C ARG A 88 11.32 17.94 9.21
N PHE A 89 10.94 17.71 7.95
CA PHE A 89 11.86 17.69 6.80
C PHE A 89 11.79 18.97 5.94
N HIS A 90 11.55 20.15 6.56
CA HIS A 90 11.37 21.43 5.86
C HIS A 90 12.56 21.83 4.98
N CYS A 91 13.76 21.29 5.23
CA CYS A 91 14.93 21.46 4.38
C CYS A 91 14.71 20.98 2.93
N LEU A 92 13.90 19.93 2.72
CA LEU A 92 13.50 19.45 1.38
C LEU A 92 12.57 20.42 0.63
N PHE A 93 11.92 21.33 1.37
CA PHE A 93 10.87 22.25 0.89
C PHE A 93 11.25 23.72 1.12
N ARG A 94 12.54 24.01 1.29
CA ARG A 94 13.04 25.33 1.75
C ARG A 94 12.77 26.48 0.76
N GLU A 95 12.63 26.14 -0.52
CA GLU A 95 12.21 27.05 -1.61
C GLU A 95 10.70 26.95 -1.92
N GLY A 96 9.91 26.42 -0.99
CA GLY A 96 8.49 26.11 -1.19
C GLY A 96 8.24 24.78 -1.93
N PHE A 97 6.97 24.54 -2.27
CA PHE A 97 6.51 23.34 -2.97
C PHE A 97 6.82 23.42 -4.47
N GLY A 98 8.08 23.21 -4.83
CA GLY A 98 8.52 23.03 -6.21
C GLY A 98 8.05 21.70 -6.83
N PRO A 99 8.42 21.44 -8.12
CA PRO A 99 8.11 20.17 -8.78
C PRO A 99 8.79 19.00 -8.08
N LEU A 100 8.22 17.80 -8.22
CA LEU A 100 8.72 16.57 -7.57
C LEU A 100 10.21 16.29 -7.87
N SER A 101 10.70 16.67 -9.06
CA SER A 101 12.12 16.58 -9.44
C SER A 101 13.07 17.33 -8.50
N ARG A 102 12.65 18.46 -7.93
CA ARG A 102 13.46 19.23 -6.96
C ARG A 102 13.66 18.43 -5.67
N VAL A 103 12.56 17.93 -5.09
CA VAL A 103 12.59 17.13 -3.86
C VAL A 103 13.38 15.83 -4.08
N MET A 104 13.17 15.16 -5.22
CA MET A 104 13.81 13.88 -5.54
C MET A 104 15.29 14.02 -5.96
N SER A 105 15.75 15.23 -6.27
CA SER A 105 17.16 15.54 -6.57
C SER A 105 17.89 16.26 -5.43
N TYR A 106 17.29 16.34 -4.24
CA TYR A 106 17.89 16.97 -3.06
C TYR A 106 19.25 16.35 -2.70
N GLU A 107 20.23 17.20 -2.36
CA GLU A 107 21.65 16.83 -2.26
C GLU A 107 21.91 15.70 -1.24
N ASP A 108 21.44 15.83 0.00
CA ASP A 108 21.53 14.73 0.97
C ASP A 108 20.40 13.71 0.73
N GLN A 109 20.67 12.77 -0.19
CA GLN A 109 19.78 11.64 -0.46
C GLN A 109 19.51 10.78 0.79
N ARG A 110 20.28 10.89 1.89
CA ARG A 110 19.96 10.21 3.17
C ARG A 110 18.79 10.91 3.88
N CYS A 111 18.77 12.24 3.94
CA CYS A 111 17.63 13.02 4.40
C CYS A 111 16.36 12.73 3.58
N LEU A 112 16.47 12.71 2.25
CA LEU A 112 15.37 12.29 1.36
C LEU A 112 14.89 10.87 1.66
N GLY A 113 15.82 9.91 1.81
CA GLY A 113 15.48 8.53 2.13
C GLY A 113 14.78 8.39 3.49
N LEU A 114 15.18 9.17 4.49
CA LEU A 114 14.55 9.19 5.82
C LEU A 114 13.11 9.72 5.73
N TYR A 115 12.91 10.81 4.99
CA TYR A 115 11.59 11.37 4.73
C TYR A 115 10.66 10.37 4.05
N LEU A 116 11.08 9.76 2.94
CA LEU A 116 10.27 8.78 2.19
C LEU A 116 9.98 7.51 3.01
N LEU A 117 10.94 7.04 3.81
CA LEU A 117 10.75 5.90 4.72
C LEU A 117 9.75 6.23 5.84
N GLU A 118 9.74 7.46 6.34
CA GLU A 118 8.79 7.89 7.36
C GLU A 118 7.37 8.10 6.81
N LEU A 119 7.22 8.68 5.61
CA LEU A 119 5.94 8.71 4.89
C LEU A 119 5.34 7.31 4.75
N HIS A 120 6.16 6.34 4.31
CA HIS A 120 5.72 4.96 4.10
C HIS A 120 5.27 4.30 5.41
N ARG A 121 6.06 4.41 6.49
CA ARG A 121 5.71 3.88 7.81
C ARG A 121 4.43 4.50 8.37
N TYR A 122 4.23 5.81 8.17
CA TYR A 122 3.02 6.50 8.63
C TYR A 122 1.78 6.11 7.82
N ARG A 123 1.89 6.05 6.48
CA ARG A 123 0.81 5.54 5.60
C ARG A 123 0.40 4.12 5.96
N ASP A 124 1.37 3.23 6.17
CA ASP A 124 1.11 1.83 6.52
C ASP A 124 0.48 1.70 7.92
N THR A 125 0.87 2.55 8.88
CA THR A 125 0.24 2.62 10.21
C THR A 125 -1.23 3.05 10.13
N LEU A 126 -1.55 4.04 9.28
CA LEU A 126 -2.94 4.50 9.09
C LEU A 126 -3.79 3.47 8.34
N LEU A 127 -3.25 2.84 7.28
CA LEU A 127 -3.96 1.84 6.49
C LEU A 127 -4.07 0.48 7.20
N GLY A 128 -3.12 0.12 8.06
CA GLY A 128 -3.19 -1.07 8.93
C GLY A 128 -4.37 -0.97 9.90
N ARG A 129 -4.48 0.15 10.62
CA ARG A 129 -5.61 0.45 11.52
C ARG A 129 -6.96 0.48 10.79
N ALA A 130 -7.00 0.80 9.51
CA ALA A 130 -8.21 0.71 8.70
C ALA A 130 -8.65 -0.75 8.46
N ARG A 131 -7.70 -1.68 8.24
CA ARG A 131 -7.98 -3.13 8.12
C ARG A 131 -8.48 -3.72 9.44
N GLU A 132 -7.85 -3.36 10.56
CA GLU A 132 -8.28 -3.78 11.91
C GLU A 132 -9.73 -3.36 12.19
N ARG A 133 -10.08 -2.10 11.89
CA ARG A 133 -11.45 -1.56 12.05
C ARG A 133 -12.48 -2.20 11.12
N GLN A 134 -12.08 -2.67 9.94
CA GLN A 134 -12.95 -3.49 9.08
C GLN A 134 -13.13 -4.90 9.64
N SER A 135 -12.06 -5.52 10.14
CA SER A 135 -12.10 -6.86 10.74
C SER A 135 -12.99 -6.91 11.99
N GLN A 136 -12.98 -5.87 12.83
CA GLN A 136 -13.83 -5.81 14.03
C GLN A 136 -15.34 -5.84 13.72
N ARG A 137 -15.79 -5.14 12.67
CA ARG A 137 -17.20 -5.17 12.24
C ARG A 137 -17.64 -6.56 11.80
N HIS A 138 -16.77 -7.25 11.06
CA HIS A 138 -17.07 -8.58 10.54
C HIS A 138 -17.10 -9.69 11.62
N ILE A 139 -16.70 -9.38 12.86
CA ILE A 139 -16.78 -10.28 14.02
C ILE A 139 -18.03 -9.99 14.86
N THR A 140 -18.40 -8.71 15.07
CA THR A 140 -19.63 -8.36 15.81
C THR A 140 -20.87 -8.88 15.12
N ASP A 141 -20.90 -8.81 13.79
CA ASP A 141 -22.07 -9.20 13.00
C ASP A 141 -22.24 -10.74 12.96
N PHE A 142 -21.15 -11.49 13.14
CA PHE A 142 -21.17 -12.96 13.24
C PHE A 142 -21.82 -13.43 14.55
N PHE A 143 -21.39 -12.88 15.69
CA PHE A 143 -21.92 -13.26 17.01
C PHE A 143 -23.30 -12.67 17.33
N SER A 144 -23.76 -11.65 16.58
CA SER A 144 -25.08 -11.03 16.81
C SER A 144 -26.25 -11.82 16.25
N LEU A 145 -26.01 -12.84 15.41
CA LEU A 145 -27.05 -13.68 14.81
C LEU A 145 -27.45 -14.89 15.68
N ASP A 146 -26.60 -15.32 16.60
CA ASP A 146 -26.80 -16.55 17.39
C ASP A 146 -27.59 -16.35 18.71
N MET A 147 -27.85 -15.10 19.14
CA MET A 147 -28.53 -14.80 20.41
C MET A 147 -30.06 -14.73 20.27
N GLY A 148 -30.65 -15.79 19.72
CA GLY A 148 -32.09 -16.06 19.80
C GLY A 148 -32.51 -16.56 21.19
N GLN A 149 -33.79 -16.38 21.55
CA GLN A 149 -34.28 -16.65 22.92
C GLN A 149 -34.45 -18.16 23.22
N PRO A 150 -34.34 -18.58 24.50
CA PRO A 150 -34.44 -20.00 24.89
C PRO A 150 -35.84 -20.38 25.44
N GLU A 151 -36.44 -21.46 24.92
CA GLU A 151 -37.46 -22.28 25.65
C GLU A 151 -37.35 -23.78 25.29
N GLU A 152 -37.52 -24.61 26.33
CA GLU A 152 -37.92 -26.02 26.51
C GLU A 152 -37.68 -27.16 25.45
N GLN A 153 -37.82 -28.41 25.91
CA GLN A 153 -37.51 -29.69 25.24
C GLN A 153 -38.71 -30.67 25.33
N PRO A 154 -38.73 -31.85 24.65
CA PRO A 154 -38.05 -32.29 23.41
C PRO A 154 -39.16 -32.63 22.35
N PRO A 155 -39.42 -33.83 21.77
CA PRO A 155 -38.61 -35.00 21.42
C PRO A 155 -38.80 -35.62 20.01
N LEU A 156 -37.85 -36.50 19.64
CA LEU A 156 -37.98 -37.70 18.78
C LEU A 156 -38.80 -37.64 17.47
N GLN A 157 -38.12 -37.62 16.31
CA GLN A 157 -38.08 -38.78 15.39
C GLN A 157 -37.00 -38.65 14.27
N SER A 158 -36.95 -39.65 13.38
CA SER A 158 -35.81 -40.09 12.56
C SER A 158 -35.65 -39.48 11.16
N SER A 159 -34.47 -39.73 10.55
CA SER A 159 -34.17 -39.77 9.08
C SER A 159 -34.14 -38.42 8.32
N SER A 160 -33.40 -38.23 7.20
CA SER A 160 -32.21 -38.92 6.63
C SER A 160 -31.70 -38.17 5.38
N HIS A 161 -30.38 -38.09 5.17
CA HIS A 161 -29.64 -37.74 3.91
C HIS A 161 -30.07 -36.46 3.12
N THR A 162 -29.16 -35.65 2.57
CA THR A 162 -28.05 -36.01 1.67
C THR A 162 -26.90 -34.99 1.74
N HIS A 163 -25.71 -35.37 1.27
CA HIS A 163 -24.62 -34.43 1.00
C HIS A 163 -24.87 -33.65 -0.29
N SER A 164 -24.52 -32.36 -0.30
CA SER A 164 -24.01 -31.68 -1.50
C SER A 164 -22.64 -31.06 -1.18
N THR A 165 -21.58 -31.63 -1.73
CA THR A 165 -20.20 -31.20 -1.50
C THR A 165 -19.83 -30.00 -2.38
N THR A 166 -19.27 -28.94 -1.78
CA THR A 166 -18.56 -27.88 -2.51
C THR A 166 -17.05 -28.10 -2.38
N THR A 167 -16.53 -29.02 -3.18
CA THR A 167 -15.09 -29.31 -3.28
C THR A 167 -14.31 -28.12 -3.88
N GLY A 168 -13.02 -28.00 -3.53
CA GLY A 168 -12.12 -26.99 -4.13
C GLY A 168 -11.47 -26.05 -3.12
N THR A 169 -11.42 -26.41 -1.83
CA THR A 169 -10.70 -25.63 -0.83
C THR A 169 -9.21 -25.98 -0.83
N LEU A 170 -8.37 -25.12 -0.25
CA LEU A 170 -6.93 -25.41 -0.09
C LEU A 170 -6.65 -26.63 0.80
N ILE A 171 -7.63 -27.07 1.60
CA ILE A 171 -7.54 -28.23 2.50
C ILE A 171 -7.54 -29.54 1.69
N ASP A 172 -8.41 -29.66 0.69
CA ASP A 172 -8.51 -30.83 -0.19
C ASP A 172 -7.13 -31.15 -0.82
N ARG A 173 -6.50 -30.10 -1.36
CA ARG A 173 -5.19 -30.18 -2.04
C ARG A 173 -4.02 -30.45 -1.10
N ALA A 174 -4.14 -30.07 0.18
CA ALA A 174 -3.14 -30.40 1.21
C ALA A 174 -3.18 -31.90 1.57
N LEU A 175 -4.36 -32.51 1.59
CA LEU A 175 -4.55 -33.94 1.87
C LEU A 175 -4.05 -34.83 0.72
N GLU A 176 -4.18 -34.41 -0.54
CA GLU A 176 -3.58 -35.09 -1.69
C GLU A 176 -2.04 -35.13 -1.59
N LEU A 177 -1.41 -33.98 -1.30
CA LEU A 177 0.05 -33.87 -1.19
C LEU A 177 0.66 -34.67 -0.05
N GLN A 178 -0.10 -35.01 0.99
CA GLN A 178 0.33 -35.94 2.04
C GLN A 178 0.32 -37.41 1.60
N ARG A 179 -0.52 -37.80 0.64
CA ARG A 179 -0.63 -39.20 0.19
C ARG A 179 0.54 -39.65 -0.70
N TYR A 180 1.16 -38.71 -1.43
CA TYR A 180 2.35 -38.96 -2.26
C TYR A 180 3.69 -38.93 -1.48
N ARG A 181 3.67 -39.08 -0.15
CA ARG A 181 4.86 -39.11 0.72
C ARG A 181 4.96 -40.36 1.61
N ARG A 182 4.45 -41.49 1.12
CA ARG A 182 4.66 -42.84 1.65
C ARG A 182 4.93 -43.81 0.51
#